data_AF-A0A963L3P1-F1
#
_entry.id   AF-A0A963L3P1-F1
#
_cell.length_a   1.000
_cell.length_b   1.000
_cell.length_c   1.000
_cell.angle_alpha   90.00
_cell.angle_beta   90.00
_cell.angle_gamma   90.00
#
_symmetry.space_group_name_H-M   'P 1'
#
loop_
_entity.id
_entity.type
_entity.pdbx_description
1 polymer ?
#
loop_
_entity_poly.entity_id
_entity_poly.type
_entity_poly.pdbx_seq_one_letter_code
_entity_poly.pdbx_strand_id
1 'polypeptide(L)'
;GVETEDTPLPLAAEHHRVVNLNLRAQSQALAVGRNAADTLQALMAEGQTKEQAEPFVSQRSFAGDVPNSVLWIDQLTPHRLGALIALYEHKVFVQAAIWGINAYDQWGVELGKTMAKAMEKQ
;
A
#
# COMPACT_ATOMS: atom_id res chain seq x y z
N GLY A 1 0.10 15.27 -0.52
CA GLY A 1 0.51 15.56 -1.89
C GLY A 1 0.67 17.05 -2.02
N VAL A 2 1.66 17.45 -2.79
CA VAL A 2 2.03 18.85 -2.94
C VAL A 2 1.27 19.38 -4.16
N GLU A 3 0.50 20.45 -4.00
CA GLU A 3 -0.19 21.12 -5.12
C GLU A 3 0.79 21.93 -6.00
N THR A 4 1.91 22.38 -5.42
CA THR A 4 2.98 23.13 -6.10
C THR A 4 4.35 22.74 -5.54
N GLU A 5 5.18 22.08 -6.35
CA GLU A 5 6.52 21.66 -5.94
C GLU A 5 7.56 22.72 -6.34
N ASP A 6 8.12 23.42 -5.35
CA ASP A 6 9.19 24.41 -5.57
C ASP A 6 10.55 23.68 -5.57
N THR A 7 10.84 23.01 -6.68
CA THR A 7 12.08 22.25 -6.85
C THR A 7 12.71 22.59 -8.21
N PRO A 8 14.05 22.68 -8.28
CA PRO A 8 14.75 22.96 -9.53
C PRO A 8 14.79 21.75 -10.49
N LEU A 9 14.25 20.60 -10.07
CA LEU A 9 14.29 19.38 -10.86
C LEU A 9 13.34 19.45 -12.07
N PRO A 10 13.77 18.99 -13.26
CA PRO A 10 12.91 18.98 -14.44
C PRO A 10 11.70 18.07 -14.23
N LEU A 11 10.55 18.47 -14.76
CA LEU A 11 9.29 17.70 -14.76
C LEU A 11 8.71 17.35 -13.37
N ALA A 12 9.18 17.95 -12.29
CA ALA A 12 8.75 17.61 -10.93
C ALA A 12 7.23 17.67 -10.74
N ALA A 13 6.58 18.75 -11.20
CA ALA A 13 5.13 18.90 -11.15
C ALA A 13 4.40 17.75 -11.88
N GLU A 14 4.92 17.30 -13.02
CA GLU A 14 4.33 16.20 -13.79
C GLU A 14 4.53 14.85 -13.08
N HIS A 15 5.72 14.60 -12.54
CA HIS A 15 5.99 13.41 -11.73
C HIS A 15 5.05 13.34 -10.52
N HIS A 16 4.89 14.45 -9.81
CA HIS A 16 4.00 14.54 -8.65
C HIS A 16 2.54 14.29 -9.05
N ARG A 17 2.09 14.86 -10.17
CA ARG A 17 0.76 14.65 -10.72
C ARG A 17 0.51 13.18 -11.01
N VAL A 18 1.45 12.49 -11.67
CA VAL A 18 1.34 11.06 -12.01
C VAL A 18 1.29 10.18 -10.75
N VAL A 19 2.12 10.47 -9.74
CA VAL A 19 2.11 9.73 -8.46
C VAL A 19 0.74 9.87 -7.77
N ASN A 20 0.23 11.09 -7.66
CA ASN A 20 -1.08 11.34 -7.03
C ASN A 20 -2.23 10.70 -7.81
N LEU A 21 -2.17 10.73 -9.15
CA LEU A 21 -3.16 10.08 -10.01
C LEU A 21 -3.21 8.57 -9.74
N ASN A 22 -2.04 7.92 -9.72
CA ASN A 22 -1.96 6.48 -9.47
C ASN A 22 -2.39 6.12 -8.04
N LEU A 23 -2.00 6.91 -7.03
CA LEU A 23 -2.43 6.71 -5.64
C LEU A 23 -3.96 6.66 -5.54
N ARG A 24 -4.65 7.66 -6.13
CA ARG A 24 -6.11 7.75 -6.11
C ARG A 24 -6.76 6.62 -6.92
N ALA A 25 -6.23 6.34 -8.11
CA ALA A 25 -6.73 5.28 -8.97
C ALA A 25 -6.64 3.90 -8.29
N GLN A 26 -5.53 3.61 -7.60
CA GLN A 26 -5.36 2.34 -6.87
C GLN A 26 -6.28 2.25 -5.65
N SER A 27 -6.39 3.31 -4.86
CA SER A 27 -7.34 3.35 -3.73
C SER A 27 -8.77 3.08 -4.18
N GLN A 28 -9.20 3.68 -5.30
CA GLN A 28 -10.51 3.46 -5.89
C GLN A 28 -10.65 2.05 -6.48
N ALA A 29 -9.64 1.56 -7.19
CA ALA A 29 -9.67 0.22 -7.78
C ALA A 29 -9.80 -0.88 -6.73
N LEU A 30 -9.10 -0.74 -5.60
CA LEU A 30 -9.20 -1.65 -4.45
C LEU A 30 -10.60 -1.62 -3.82
N ALA A 31 -11.19 -0.43 -3.68
CA ALA A 31 -12.51 -0.28 -3.08
C ALA A 31 -13.64 -0.76 -3.99
N VAL A 32 -13.62 -0.38 -5.26
CA VAL A 32 -14.74 -0.59 -6.21
C VAL A 32 -14.60 -1.91 -6.96
N GLY A 33 -13.39 -2.32 -7.32
CA GLY A 33 -13.17 -3.46 -8.21
C GLY A 33 -13.74 -3.25 -9.61
N ARG A 34 -13.99 -4.36 -10.30
CA ARG A 34 -14.66 -4.45 -11.60
C ARG A 34 -15.25 -5.84 -11.76
N ASN A 35 -16.58 -5.95 -11.79
CA ASN A 35 -17.27 -7.23 -11.89
C ASN A 35 -17.11 -7.89 -13.28
N ALA A 36 -17.63 -9.10 -13.43
CA ALA A 36 -17.53 -9.88 -14.66
C ALA A 36 -18.24 -9.23 -15.87
N ALA A 37 -19.40 -8.62 -15.65
CA ALA A 37 -20.16 -7.96 -16.72
C ALA A 37 -19.43 -6.71 -17.22
N ASP A 38 -18.95 -5.87 -16.30
CA ASP A 38 -18.18 -4.67 -16.62
C ASP A 38 -16.83 -5.02 -17.27
N THR A 39 -16.22 -6.14 -16.85
CA THR A 39 -14.99 -6.66 -17.46
C THR A 39 -15.24 -7.11 -18.90
N LEU A 40 -16.31 -7.87 -19.15
CA LEU A 40 -16.68 -8.28 -20.51
C LEU A 40 -16.93 -7.06 -21.41
N GLN A 41 -17.68 -6.07 -20.91
CA GLN A 41 -17.95 -4.83 -21.63
C GLN A 41 -16.67 -4.07 -21.95
N ALA A 42 -15.74 -3.97 -21.00
CA ALA A 42 -14.45 -3.32 -21.21
C ALA A 42 -13.60 -4.03 -22.27
N LEU A 43 -13.56 -5.36 -22.27
CA LEU A 43 -12.83 -6.15 -23.27
C LEU A 43 -13.42 -6.00 -24.67
N MET A 44 -14.75 -5.93 -24.77
CA MET A 44 -15.43 -5.69 -26.04
C MET A 44 -15.17 -4.27 -26.55
N ALA A 45 -15.10 -3.28 -25.67
CA ALA A 45 -14.73 -1.91 -26.00
C ALA A 45 -13.25 -1.78 -26.45
N GLU A 46 -12.37 -2.67 -25.98
CA GLU A 46 -10.98 -2.84 -26.46
C GLU A 46 -10.90 -3.49 -27.86
N GLY A 47 -12.05 -3.84 -28.48
CA GLY A 47 -12.14 -4.37 -29.84
C GLY A 47 -12.21 -5.90 -29.94
N GLN A 48 -12.34 -6.61 -28.82
CA GLN A 48 -12.47 -8.07 -28.82
C GLN A 48 -13.92 -8.50 -29.10
N THR A 49 -14.12 -9.62 -29.80
CA THR A 49 -15.45 -10.24 -29.86
C THR A 49 -15.80 -10.88 -28.52
N LYS A 50 -17.09 -11.16 -28.29
CA LYS A 50 -17.54 -11.77 -27.04
C LYS A 50 -16.85 -13.12 -26.78
N GLU A 51 -16.68 -13.92 -27.83
CA GLU A 51 -16.05 -15.25 -27.77
C GLU A 51 -14.55 -15.16 -27.43
N GLN A 52 -13.88 -14.08 -27.86
CA GLN A 52 -12.48 -13.81 -27.53
C GLN A 52 -12.32 -13.29 -26.10
N ALA A 53 -13.28 -12.50 -25.63
CA ALA A 53 -13.24 -11.86 -24.32
C ALA A 53 -13.64 -12.79 -23.17
N GLU A 54 -14.63 -13.67 -23.37
CA GLU A 54 -15.19 -14.57 -22.35
C GLU A 54 -14.12 -15.37 -21.57
N PRO A 55 -13.11 -15.99 -22.21
CA PRO A 55 -12.06 -16.73 -21.50
C PRO A 55 -11.24 -15.87 -20.52
N PHE A 56 -11.17 -14.56 -20.74
CA PHE A 56 -10.36 -13.64 -19.95
C PHE A 56 -11.13 -12.94 -18.82
N VAL A 57 -12.46 -13.06 -18.78
CA VAL A 57 -13.30 -12.34 -17.82
C VAL A 57 -12.93 -12.71 -16.39
N SER A 58 -12.75 -14.00 -16.08
CA SER A 58 -12.46 -14.46 -14.72
C SER A 58 -11.13 -13.91 -14.18
N GLN A 59 -10.08 -13.89 -15.01
CA GLN A 59 -8.73 -13.43 -14.64
C GLN A 59 -8.54 -11.91 -14.74
N ARG A 60 -9.46 -11.19 -15.39
CA ARG A 60 -9.43 -9.71 -15.53
C ARG A 60 -10.55 -9.01 -14.72
N SER A 61 -11.33 -9.76 -13.96
CA SER A 61 -12.29 -9.21 -12.99
C SER A 61 -11.62 -8.98 -11.64
N PHE A 62 -12.06 -7.95 -10.94
CA PHE A 62 -11.55 -7.58 -9.63
C PHE A 62 -12.73 -7.49 -8.65
N ALA A 63 -12.67 -8.24 -7.55
CA ALA A 63 -13.77 -8.29 -6.59
C ALA A 63 -14.09 -6.93 -5.94
N GLY A 64 -13.08 -6.06 -5.82
CA GLY A 64 -13.21 -4.84 -5.03
C GLY A 64 -13.34 -5.17 -3.54
N ASP A 65 -13.96 -4.27 -2.79
CA ASP A 65 -14.19 -4.41 -1.34
C ASP A 65 -12.89 -4.69 -0.55
N VAL A 66 -11.76 -4.19 -1.06
CA VAL A 66 -10.47 -4.27 -0.37
C VAL A 66 -10.26 -2.98 0.43
N PRO A 67 -10.32 -3.04 1.78
CA PRO A 67 -10.18 -1.86 2.61
C PRO A 67 -8.78 -1.28 2.49
N ASN A 68 -8.70 0.04 2.35
CA ASN A 68 -7.45 0.77 2.32
C ASN A 68 -7.58 2.11 3.06
N SER A 69 -6.44 2.71 3.42
CA SER A 69 -6.39 4.00 4.09
C SER A 69 -5.39 4.89 3.37
N VAL A 70 -5.84 6.09 2.97
CA VAL A 70 -4.99 7.10 2.37
C VAL A 70 -4.71 8.17 3.43
N LEU A 71 -3.44 8.31 3.81
CA LEU A 71 -2.99 9.39 4.68
C LEU A 71 -2.45 10.52 3.81
N TRP A 72 -3.11 11.68 3.86
CA TRP A 72 -2.68 12.86 3.11
C TRP A 72 -1.96 13.85 4.01
N ILE A 73 -0.72 14.18 3.64
CA ILE A 73 0.07 15.26 4.26
C ILE A 73 0.47 16.27 3.18
N ASP A 74 0.46 17.56 3.52
CA ASP A 74 0.72 18.62 2.54
C ASP A 74 2.16 18.56 2.00
N GLN A 75 3.12 18.35 2.90
CA GLN A 75 4.54 18.23 2.58
C GLN A 75 5.26 17.40 3.65
N LEU A 76 6.25 16.59 3.24
CA LEU A 76 7.09 15.86 4.17
C LEU A 76 8.16 16.79 4.78
N THR A 77 7.91 17.29 5.98
CA THR A 77 8.86 18.07 6.78
C THR A 77 9.39 17.22 7.93
N PRO A 78 10.52 17.56 8.58
CA PRO A 78 11.03 16.80 9.73
C PRO A 78 9.99 16.63 10.83
N HIS A 79 9.22 17.68 11.12
CA HIS A 79 8.13 17.63 12.09
C HIS A 79 7.02 16.64 11.69
N ARG A 80 6.54 16.71 10.43
CA ARG A 80 5.48 15.82 9.94
C ARG A 80 5.94 14.37 9.80
N LEU A 81 7.21 14.14 9.46
CA LEU A 81 7.83 12.82 9.48
C LEU A 81 7.87 12.24 10.89
N GLY A 82 8.30 13.04 11.89
CA GLY A 82 8.27 12.62 13.30
C GLY A 82 6.86 12.27 13.77
N ALA A 83 5.86 13.09 13.41
CA ALA A 83 4.46 12.81 13.72
C ALA A 83 3.95 11.52 13.04
N LEU A 84 4.37 11.24 11.80
CA LEU A 84 4.04 10.01 11.09
C LEU A 84 4.63 8.77 11.77
N ILE A 85 5.89 8.86 12.23
CA ILE A 85 6.52 7.77 12.99
C ILE A 85 5.76 7.54 14.29
N ALA A 86 5.52 8.60 15.07
CA ALA A 86 4.78 8.51 16.34
C ALA A 86 3.36 7.95 16.17
N LEU A 87 2.67 8.28 15.07
CA LEU A 87 1.38 7.69 14.73
C LEU A 87 1.45 6.16 14.64
N TYR A 88 2.48 5.61 13.99
CA TYR A 88 2.63 4.16 13.87
C TYR A 88 3.15 3.50 15.15
N GLU A 89 4.00 4.16 15.93
CA GLU A 89 4.41 3.70 17.27
C GLU A 89 3.18 3.53 18.17
N HIS A 90 2.30 4.54 18.20
CA HIS A 90 1.06 4.46 18.97
C HIS A 90 0.06 3.46 18.40
N LYS A 91 -0.01 3.28 17.07
CA LYS A 91 -0.83 2.21 16.47
C LYS A 91 -0.42 0.84 17.01
N VAL A 92 0.87 0.52 16.99
CA VAL A 92 1.39 -0.78 17.47
C VAL A 92 1.17 -0.92 18.98
N PHE A 93 1.44 0.13 19.75
CA PHE A 93 1.18 0.14 21.19
C PHE A 93 -0.29 -0.15 21.53
N VAL A 94 -1.24 0.53 20.86
CA VAL A 94 -2.68 0.31 21.10
C VAL A 94 -3.08 -1.12 20.73
N GLN A 95 -2.57 -1.67 19.63
CA GLN A 95 -2.82 -3.06 19.25
C GLN A 95 -2.34 -4.05 20.32
N ALA A 96 -1.12 -3.85 20.84
CA ALA A 96 -0.58 -4.68 21.92
C ALA A 96 -1.40 -4.56 23.21
N ALA A 97 -1.84 -3.35 23.56
CA ALA A 97 -2.71 -3.13 24.72
C ALA A 97 -4.06 -3.85 24.57
N ILE A 98 -4.67 -3.81 23.38
CA ILE A 98 -5.91 -4.55 23.08
C ILE A 98 -5.69 -6.07 23.20
N TRP A 99 -4.55 -6.58 22.72
CA TRP A 99 -4.24 -8.00 22.78
C TRP A 99 -3.67 -8.47 24.13
N GLY A 100 -3.40 -7.56 25.07
CA GLY A 100 -2.83 -7.90 26.36
C GLY A 100 -1.40 -8.44 26.29
N ILE A 101 -0.61 -8.04 25.29
CA ILE A 101 0.79 -8.44 25.11
C ILE A 101 1.74 -7.28 25.36
N ASN A 102 3.01 -7.60 25.64
CA ASN A 102 4.05 -6.59 25.79
C ASN A 102 4.56 -6.13 24.42
N ALA A 103 4.40 -4.84 24.11
CA ALA A 103 4.89 -4.25 22.85
C ALA A 103 6.40 -4.02 22.81
N TYR A 104 7.08 -4.16 23.96
CA TYR A 104 8.44 -3.66 24.18
C TYR A 104 9.46 -4.75 24.52
N ASP A 105 9.10 -6.03 24.40
CA ASP A 105 10.07 -7.13 24.53
C ASP A 105 10.36 -7.83 23.19
N GLN A 106 11.44 -8.62 23.19
CA GLN A 106 11.94 -9.31 22.00
C GLN A 106 12.62 -10.64 22.34
N TRP A 107 12.08 -11.42 23.28
CA TRP A 107 12.69 -12.68 23.75
C TRP A 107 12.96 -13.70 22.63
N GLY A 108 12.18 -13.66 21.54
CA GLY A 108 12.33 -14.56 20.39
C GLY A 108 13.70 -14.53 19.70
N VAL A 109 14.53 -13.51 19.95
CA VAL A 109 15.87 -13.40 19.34
C VAL A 109 16.96 -14.18 20.08
N GLU A 110 16.70 -14.65 21.30
CA GLU A 110 17.76 -15.17 22.18
C GLU A 110 18.30 -16.53 21.74
N LEU A 111 17.41 -17.45 21.34
CA LEU A 111 17.81 -18.80 20.96
C LEU A 111 18.75 -18.78 19.74
N GLY A 112 18.40 -18.01 18.71
CA GLY A 112 19.23 -17.86 17.51
C GLY A 112 20.60 -17.26 17.82
N LYS A 113 20.67 -16.24 18.69
CA LYS A 113 21.93 -15.64 19.13
C LYS A 113 22.81 -16.65 19.88
N THR A 114 22.21 -17.49 20.72
CA THR A 114 22.95 -18.52 21.47
C THR A 114 23.52 -19.59 20.54
N MET A 115 22.73 -20.06 19.58
CA MET A 115 23.17 -21.06 18.61
C MET A 115 24.29 -20.53 17.71
N ALA A 116 24.15 -19.31 17.18
CA ALA A 116 25.18 -18.69 16.34
C ALA A 116 26.54 -18.61 17.05
N LYS A 117 26.55 -18.18 18.32
CA LYS A 117 27.76 -18.12 19.16
C LYS A 117 28.39 -19.48 19.44
N ALA A 118 27.60 -20.55 19.50
CA ALA A 118 28.12 -21.90 19.69
C ALA A 118 28.83 -22.42 18.43
N MET A 119 28.27 -22.10 17.24
CA MET A 119 28.83 -22.51 15.96
C MET A 119 30.12 -21.74 15.60
N GLU A 120 30.23 -20.47 15.97
CA GLU A 120 31.44 -19.66 15.74
C GLU A 120 32.68 -20.19 16.49
N LYS A 121 32.48 -20.94 17.57
CA LYS A 121 33.57 -21.49 18.39
C LYS A 121 34.12 -22.84 17.89
N GLN A 122 33.53 -23.42 16.84
CA GLN A 122 34.01 -24.64 16.18
C GLN A 122 34.94 -24.29 15.02
#